data_AF-A0A957KTC2-F1
#
_entry.id   AF-A0A957KTC2-F1
#
_cell.length_a   1.000
_cell.length_b   1.000
_cell.length_c   1.000
_cell.angle_alpha   90.00
_cell.angle_beta   90.00
_cell.angle_gamma   90.00
#
_symmetry.space_group_name_H-M   'P 1'
#
loop_
_entity.id
_entity.type
_entity.pdbx_description
1 polymer ?
#
loop_
_entity_poly.entity_id
_entity_poly.type
_entity_poly.pdbx_seq_one_letter_code
_entity_poly.pdbx_strand_id
1 'polypeptide(L)'
;TNAEIVLGNREWLMSASSPTGPAFEGAQISAGMRAAPGAIERVRIDRDSGRANFRVIGDERWSNDWDVNATSAIAGKPEYLAAGICGSGIIEVVAELFLAGILQADGRFNPGHSSDRLVWEGRRGAYILATPEQTANGQPLYVTQDDVRAIQLAKAALYAGAKLLMKRAGIATVDRIILAGAFGSYIDPLYALVLGLIPDCDPHHIVAVGNAAGDGARIALLNRSRRREAQELAHTVRYVETAVAEDFQDEFVGAIHIPHASDPYPHLADILPAPIEVAEPVAQRRRIRNR
;
A
#
# COMPACT_ATOMS: atom_id res chain seq x y z
N THR A 1 8.57 11.26 5.38
CA THR A 1 8.46 11.64 3.98
C THR A 1 7.05 12.13 3.72
N ASN A 2 6.90 13.14 2.87
CA ASN A 2 5.59 13.59 2.42
C ASN A 2 5.30 13.00 1.04
N ALA A 3 4.03 12.93 0.68
CA ALA A 3 3.62 12.70 -0.69
C ALA A 3 3.03 13.99 -1.26
N GLU A 4 3.51 14.39 -2.43
CA GLU A 4 3.01 15.52 -3.18
C GLU A 4 1.97 15.05 -4.20
N ILE A 5 0.85 15.77 -4.25
CA ILE A 5 -0.28 15.45 -5.12
C ILE A 5 -0.53 16.68 -5.99
N VAL A 6 -0.67 16.46 -7.30
CA VAL A 6 -1.14 17.48 -8.23
C VAL A 6 -2.41 16.96 -8.89
N LEU A 7 -3.48 17.74 -8.82
CA LEU A 7 -4.74 17.50 -9.51
C LEU A 7 -4.98 18.65 -10.49
N GLY A 8 -5.38 18.34 -11.72
CA GLY A 8 -5.74 19.38 -12.68
C GLY A 8 -5.82 18.90 -14.10
N ASN A 9 -5.84 19.88 -15.00
CA ASN A 9 -5.88 19.70 -16.44
C ASN A 9 -5.06 20.80 -17.12
N ARG A 10 -5.33 21.10 -18.39
CA ARG A 10 -4.58 22.12 -19.16
C ARG A 10 -4.91 23.56 -18.75
N GLU A 11 -6.01 23.78 -18.04
CA GLU A 11 -6.54 25.10 -17.68
C GLU A 11 -6.22 25.46 -16.23
N TRP A 12 -6.16 24.47 -15.33
CA TRP A 12 -5.92 24.70 -13.91
C TRP A 12 -5.12 23.57 -13.27
N LEU A 13 -4.37 23.89 -12.23
CA LEU A 13 -3.64 22.94 -11.39
C LEU A 13 -3.80 23.31 -9.92
N MET A 14 -4.05 22.31 -9.10
CA MET A 14 -4.02 22.39 -7.64
C MET A 14 -3.00 21.40 -7.11
N SER A 15 -2.32 21.77 -6.02
CA SER A 15 -1.35 20.89 -5.38
C SER A 15 -1.58 20.80 -3.88
N ALA A 16 -1.32 19.63 -3.30
CA ALA A 16 -1.30 19.39 -1.87
C ALA A 16 -0.05 18.61 -1.47
N SER A 17 0.35 18.73 -0.21
CA SER A 17 1.34 17.86 0.42
C SER A 17 0.66 17.11 1.57
N SER A 18 0.84 15.79 1.61
CA SER A 18 0.27 14.90 2.62
C SER A 18 1.37 14.21 3.44
N PRO A 19 1.25 14.15 4.78
CA PRO A 19 2.26 13.53 5.63
C PRO A 19 2.09 12.00 5.66
N THR A 20 2.47 11.31 4.59
CA THR A 20 2.34 9.84 4.49
C THR A 20 3.30 9.07 5.37
N GLY A 21 4.38 9.70 5.84
CA GLY A 21 5.45 8.99 6.56
C GLY A 21 6.24 8.05 5.64
N PRO A 22 7.25 7.34 6.18
CA PRO A 22 8.18 6.54 5.38
C PRO A 22 7.79 5.05 5.30
N ALA A 23 6.58 4.67 5.70
CA ALA A 23 6.11 3.27 5.73
C ALA A 23 6.29 2.57 4.37
N PHE A 24 5.97 3.30 3.32
CA PHE A 24 6.10 2.88 1.93
C PHE A 24 7.54 2.77 1.40
N GLU A 25 8.52 3.26 2.15
CA GLU A 25 9.95 3.10 1.83
C GLU A 25 10.55 1.90 2.58
N GLY A 26 9.71 1.11 3.27
CA GLY A 26 10.14 0.01 4.13
C GLY A 26 10.67 0.46 5.48
N ALA A 27 10.58 1.75 5.83
CA ALA A 27 10.93 2.22 7.16
C ALA A 27 9.72 2.11 8.10
N GLN A 28 9.95 1.89 9.40
CA GLN A 28 8.87 1.70 10.40
C GLN A 28 7.97 0.48 10.13
N ILE A 29 8.41 -0.43 9.27
CA ILE A 29 7.87 -1.77 9.12
C ILE A 29 8.86 -2.72 9.80
N SER A 30 8.36 -3.65 10.61
CA SER A 30 9.14 -4.54 11.48
C SER A 30 10.19 -5.35 10.70
N ALA A 31 9.77 -5.92 9.57
CA ALA A 31 10.60 -6.62 8.59
C ALA A 31 10.95 -5.75 7.38
N GLY A 32 10.78 -4.43 7.50
CA GLY A 32 10.96 -3.49 6.39
C GLY A 32 12.41 -3.29 6.00
N MET A 33 12.65 -3.18 4.69
CA MET A 33 13.96 -2.82 4.16
C MET A 33 13.84 -2.00 2.86
N ARG A 34 14.93 -1.35 2.47
CA ARG A 34 15.02 -0.72 1.14
C ARG A 34 14.97 -1.78 0.04
N ALA A 35 14.51 -1.38 -1.14
CA ALA A 35 14.58 -2.20 -2.34
C ALA A 35 16.06 -2.51 -2.67
N ALA A 36 16.45 -3.77 -2.43
CA ALA A 36 17.77 -4.33 -2.67
C ALA A 36 17.63 -5.86 -2.85
N PRO A 37 18.63 -6.56 -3.38
CA PRO A 37 18.56 -8.01 -3.55
C PRO A 37 18.14 -8.74 -2.26
N GLY A 38 17.20 -9.69 -2.39
CA GLY A 38 16.59 -10.39 -1.27
C GLY A 38 15.40 -9.68 -0.60
N ALA A 39 15.10 -8.42 -0.96
CA ALA A 39 13.87 -7.77 -0.50
C ALA A 39 12.65 -8.33 -1.22
N ILE A 40 11.61 -8.72 -0.48
CA ILE A 40 10.34 -9.17 -1.03
C ILE A 40 9.66 -7.98 -1.75
N GLU A 41 9.43 -8.12 -3.06
CA GLU A 41 8.88 -7.06 -3.92
C GLU A 41 7.50 -7.37 -4.50
N ARG A 42 7.11 -8.66 -4.55
CA ARG A 42 5.80 -9.13 -5.01
C ARG A 42 5.27 -10.20 -4.10
N VAL A 43 3.96 -10.22 -3.85
CA VAL A 43 3.29 -11.19 -2.97
C VAL A 43 1.96 -11.61 -3.58
N ARG A 44 1.64 -12.90 -3.54
CA ARG A 44 0.34 -13.48 -3.88
C ARG A 44 -0.10 -14.41 -2.76
N ILE A 45 -1.32 -14.25 -2.26
CA ILE A 45 -1.87 -15.11 -1.22
C ILE A 45 -3.01 -15.92 -1.82
N ASP A 46 -2.90 -17.24 -1.72
CA ASP A 46 -3.97 -18.15 -2.12
C ASP A 46 -5.19 -17.93 -1.22
N ARG A 47 -6.35 -17.64 -1.82
CA ARG A 47 -7.56 -17.23 -1.08
C ARG A 47 -8.17 -18.38 -0.26
N ASP A 48 -7.90 -19.64 -0.62
CA ASP A 48 -8.47 -20.80 0.05
C ASP A 48 -7.60 -21.27 1.23
N SER A 49 -6.29 -21.39 1.01
CA SER A 49 -5.33 -21.86 2.01
C SER A 49 -4.74 -20.74 2.87
N GLY A 50 -4.77 -19.50 2.38
CA GLY A 50 -4.10 -18.36 2.99
C GLY A 50 -2.58 -18.44 2.94
N ARG A 51 -1.99 -19.26 2.05
CA ARG A 51 -0.54 -19.39 1.90
C ARG A 51 0.01 -18.33 0.95
N ALA A 52 1.06 -17.65 1.39
CA ALA A 52 1.77 -16.66 0.58
C ALA A 52 2.84 -17.30 -0.30
N ASN A 53 2.88 -16.84 -1.55
CA ASN A 53 4.03 -16.96 -2.44
C ASN A 53 4.56 -15.56 -2.74
N PHE A 54 5.86 -15.40 -2.83
CA PHE A 54 6.48 -14.10 -3.04
C PHE A 54 7.66 -14.18 -4.01
N ARG A 55 8.05 -13.02 -4.53
CA ARG A 55 9.32 -12.84 -5.25
C ARG A 55 10.20 -11.86 -4.49
N VAL A 56 11.51 -12.05 -4.63
CA VAL A 56 12.52 -11.13 -4.10
C VAL A 56 13.26 -10.45 -5.23
N ILE A 57 13.73 -9.23 -5.00
CA ILE A 57 14.60 -8.54 -5.95
C ILE A 57 15.85 -9.41 -6.18
N GLY A 58 16.18 -9.64 -7.44
CA GLY A 58 17.29 -10.49 -7.86
C GLY A 58 16.92 -11.95 -8.12
N ASP A 59 15.67 -12.37 -7.94
CA ASP A 59 15.19 -13.70 -8.39
C ASP A 59 13.79 -13.58 -9.02
N GLU A 60 13.68 -13.96 -10.29
CA GLU A 60 12.42 -13.87 -11.05
C GLU A 60 11.40 -14.97 -10.67
N ARG A 61 11.85 -16.02 -9.97
CA ARG A 61 11.03 -17.16 -9.57
C ARG A 61 10.22 -16.84 -8.32
N TRP A 62 9.02 -17.43 -8.24
CA TRP A 62 8.22 -17.39 -7.02
C TRP A 62 8.77 -18.35 -5.96
N SER A 63 8.53 -18.02 -4.70
CA SER A 63 9.05 -18.77 -3.53
C SER A 63 8.57 -20.23 -3.45
N ASN A 64 7.49 -20.59 -4.14
CA ASN A 64 7.02 -21.99 -4.25
C ASN A 64 7.78 -22.81 -5.30
N ASP A 65 8.55 -22.16 -6.16
CA ASP A 65 9.43 -22.83 -7.13
C ASP A 65 10.85 -23.02 -6.58
N TRP A 66 11.10 -22.58 -5.33
CA TRP A 66 12.41 -22.67 -4.68
C TRP A 66 12.63 -24.06 -4.09
N ASP A 67 13.78 -24.65 -4.39
CA ASP A 67 14.34 -25.75 -3.60
C ASP A 67 15.34 -25.18 -2.59
N VAL A 68 14.85 -24.85 -1.40
CA VAL A 68 15.67 -24.29 -0.31
C VAL A 68 16.74 -25.25 0.21
N ASN A 69 16.63 -26.55 -0.09
CA ASN A 69 17.59 -27.58 0.30
C ASN A 69 18.64 -27.89 -0.79
N ALA A 70 18.46 -27.36 -2.01
CA ALA A 70 19.39 -27.56 -3.10
C ALA A 70 20.77 -26.95 -2.80
N THR A 71 21.82 -27.54 -3.38
CA THR A 71 23.21 -27.13 -3.14
C THR A 71 23.69 -25.98 -4.02
N SER A 72 22.93 -25.61 -5.07
CA SER A 72 23.27 -24.53 -5.99
C SER A 72 22.03 -23.92 -6.65
N ALA A 73 22.17 -22.72 -7.24
CA ALA A 73 21.06 -22.05 -7.90
C ALA A 73 20.55 -22.81 -9.14
N ILE A 74 21.47 -23.47 -9.87
CA ILE A 74 21.17 -24.36 -11.01
C ILE A 74 20.32 -25.55 -10.54
N ALA A 75 20.51 -25.98 -9.30
CA ALA A 75 19.77 -27.09 -8.70
C ALA A 75 18.44 -26.65 -8.04
N GLY A 76 18.01 -25.38 -8.20
CA GLY A 76 16.74 -24.89 -7.68
C GLY A 76 16.83 -23.99 -6.44
N LYS A 77 18.03 -23.77 -5.89
CA LYS A 77 18.22 -22.80 -4.80
C LYS A 77 17.97 -21.38 -5.32
N PRO A 78 17.31 -20.49 -4.57
CA PRO A 78 17.25 -19.08 -4.94
C PRO A 78 18.63 -18.43 -4.85
N GLU A 79 18.89 -17.43 -5.70
CA GLU A 79 20.12 -16.63 -5.61
C GLU A 79 20.14 -15.81 -4.31
N TYR A 80 18.96 -15.29 -3.94
CA TYR A 80 18.74 -14.53 -2.71
C TYR A 80 17.58 -15.13 -1.92
N LEU A 81 17.78 -15.37 -0.63
CA LEU A 81 16.70 -15.64 0.32
C LEU A 81 16.07 -14.33 0.79
N ALA A 82 14.85 -14.41 1.33
CA ALA A 82 14.14 -13.23 1.81
C ALA A 82 14.88 -12.59 3.01
N ALA A 83 15.29 -11.33 2.85
CA ALA A 83 15.98 -10.56 3.90
C ALA A 83 15.05 -9.55 4.60
N GLY A 84 13.90 -9.23 3.98
CA GLY A 84 12.94 -8.25 4.46
C GLY A 84 11.93 -7.89 3.36
N ILE A 85 11.13 -6.87 3.61
CA ILE A 85 10.01 -6.44 2.75
C ILE A 85 10.25 -5.01 2.26
N CYS A 86 10.25 -4.77 0.95
CA CYS A 86 10.34 -3.41 0.41
C CYS A 86 8.96 -2.76 0.24
N GLY A 87 8.95 -1.50 -0.18
CA GLY A 87 7.72 -0.70 -0.36
C GLY A 87 6.63 -1.36 -1.19
N SER A 88 6.97 -1.92 -2.35
CA SER A 88 6.01 -2.64 -3.20
C SER A 88 5.53 -3.93 -2.54
N GLY A 89 6.43 -4.67 -1.88
CA GLY A 89 6.08 -5.90 -1.17
C GLY A 89 5.12 -5.68 0.00
N ILE A 90 5.29 -4.61 0.78
CA ILE A 90 4.41 -4.31 1.92
C ILE A 90 3.02 -3.83 1.46
N ILE A 91 2.94 -3.13 0.33
CA ILE A 91 1.64 -2.79 -0.29
C ILE A 91 0.92 -4.07 -0.73
N GLU A 92 1.60 -4.91 -1.51
CA GLU A 92 0.98 -6.12 -2.04
C GLU A 92 0.57 -7.07 -0.93
N VAL A 93 1.40 -7.30 0.09
CA VAL A 93 1.04 -8.22 1.19
C VAL A 93 -0.18 -7.72 1.97
N VAL A 94 -0.29 -6.42 2.28
CA VAL A 94 -1.45 -5.90 3.02
C VAL A 94 -2.73 -6.00 2.18
N ALA A 95 -2.64 -5.67 0.89
CA ALA A 95 -3.76 -5.80 -0.03
C ALA A 95 -4.16 -7.28 -0.26
N GLU A 96 -3.21 -8.18 -0.45
CA GLU A 96 -3.45 -9.63 -0.57
C GLU A 96 -4.07 -10.23 0.69
N LEU A 97 -3.59 -9.85 1.88
CA LEU A 97 -4.15 -10.31 3.14
C LEU A 97 -5.62 -9.89 3.28
N PHE A 98 -5.96 -8.67 2.83
CA PHE A 98 -7.33 -8.20 2.77
C PHE A 98 -8.17 -8.98 1.75
N LEU A 99 -7.67 -9.17 0.52
CA LEU A 99 -8.36 -9.93 -0.53
C LEU A 99 -8.61 -11.40 -0.15
N ALA A 100 -7.69 -12.00 0.62
CA ALA A 100 -7.83 -13.36 1.14
C ALA A 100 -8.74 -13.44 2.38
N GLY A 101 -9.25 -12.32 2.91
CA GLY A 101 -10.08 -12.29 4.12
C GLY A 101 -9.33 -12.58 5.42
N ILE A 102 -7.99 -12.55 5.37
CA ILE A 102 -7.10 -12.69 6.53
C ILE A 102 -7.05 -11.35 7.31
N LEU A 103 -7.17 -10.23 6.60
CA LEU A 103 -7.44 -8.92 7.19
C LEU A 103 -8.90 -8.51 6.98
N GLN A 104 -9.48 -7.92 8.00
CA GLN A 104 -10.73 -7.18 7.92
C GLN A 104 -10.50 -5.81 7.30
N ALA A 105 -11.57 -5.18 6.82
CA ALA A 105 -11.50 -3.85 6.20
C ALA A 105 -10.91 -2.77 7.14
N ASP A 106 -11.08 -2.92 8.46
CA ASP A 106 -10.51 -2.01 9.46
C ASP A 106 -9.01 -2.25 9.74
N GLY A 107 -8.40 -3.23 9.06
CA GLY A 107 -6.99 -3.63 9.15
C GLY A 107 -6.69 -4.62 10.28
N ARG A 108 -7.69 -5.15 10.98
CA ARG A 108 -7.45 -6.19 11.99
C ARG A 108 -7.31 -7.56 11.35
N PHE A 109 -6.42 -8.38 11.90
CA PHE A 109 -6.39 -9.80 11.56
C PHE A 109 -7.69 -10.49 11.94
N ASN A 110 -8.22 -11.32 11.03
CA ASN A 110 -9.46 -12.06 11.20
C ASN A 110 -9.22 -13.33 12.04
N PRO A 111 -9.71 -13.41 13.31
CA PRO A 111 -9.52 -14.58 14.16
C PRO A 111 -10.28 -15.82 13.69
N GLY A 112 -11.27 -15.66 12.80
CA GLY A 112 -12.02 -16.77 12.22
C GLY A 112 -11.35 -17.39 10.99
N HIS A 113 -10.27 -16.82 10.47
CA HIS A 113 -9.59 -17.37 9.30
C HIS A 113 -8.75 -18.60 9.66
N SER A 114 -8.81 -19.64 8.85
CA SER A 114 -8.19 -20.96 9.10
C SER A 114 -6.72 -21.07 8.68
N SER A 115 -6.05 -19.96 8.36
CA SER A 115 -4.70 -20.02 7.77
C SER A 115 -3.68 -20.47 8.83
N ASP A 116 -2.84 -21.45 8.46
CA ASP A 116 -1.72 -21.93 9.29
C ASP A 116 -0.62 -20.87 9.48
N ARG A 117 -0.64 -19.79 8.69
CA ARG A 117 0.29 -18.66 8.77
C ARG A 117 -0.12 -17.59 9.77
N LEU A 118 -1.34 -17.63 10.27
CA LEU A 118 -1.85 -16.63 11.22
C LEU A 118 -1.50 -17.02 12.65
N VAL A 119 -0.68 -16.22 13.31
CA VAL A 119 -0.23 -16.45 14.69
C VAL A 119 -0.76 -15.36 15.62
N TRP A 120 -0.94 -15.73 16.89
CA TRP A 120 -1.57 -14.87 17.89
C TRP A 120 -0.74 -14.79 19.17
N GLU A 121 -0.44 -13.57 19.60
CA GLU A 121 0.04 -13.28 20.95
C GLU A 121 -1.06 -12.52 21.71
N GLY A 122 -1.86 -13.26 22.48
CA GLY A 122 -3.05 -12.73 23.14
C GLY A 122 -4.08 -12.23 22.12
N ARG A 123 -4.21 -10.91 21.97
CA ARG A 123 -5.12 -10.26 21.00
C ARG A 123 -4.43 -9.71 19.77
N ARG A 124 -3.10 -9.77 19.71
CA ARG A 124 -2.31 -9.25 18.59
C ARG A 124 -2.07 -10.39 17.60
N GLY A 125 -2.56 -10.21 16.37
CA GLY A 125 -2.31 -11.11 15.25
C GLY A 125 -1.04 -10.70 14.49
N ALA A 126 -0.36 -11.68 13.92
CA ALA A 126 0.67 -11.49 12.92
C ALA A 126 0.58 -12.60 11.87
N TYR A 127 1.03 -12.30 10.65
CA TYR A 127 1.03 -13.26 9.55
C TYR A 127 2.46 -13.65 9.18
N ILE A 128 2.74 -14.94 9.06
CA ILE A 128 4.04 -15.46 8.60
C ILE A 128 4.10 -15.38 7.07
N LEU A 129 4.76 -14.34 6.55
CA LEU A 129 4.97 -14.14 5.12
C LEU A 129 6.01 -15.11 4.53
N ALA A 130 7.12 -15.34 5.23
CA ALA A 130 8.18 -16.26 4.82
C ALA A 130 8.60 -17.17 5.98
N THR A 131 8.82 -18.46 5.71
CA THR A 131 9.29 -19.42 6.73
C THR A 131 10.79 -19.27 7.01
N PRO A 132 11.32 -19.80 8.12
CA PRO A 132 12.76 -19.80 8.41
C PRO A 132 13.64 -20.30 7.26
N GLU A 133 13.19 -21.31 6.52
CA GLU A 133 13.96 -21.91 5.42
C GLU A 133 14.01 -21.00 4.19
N GLN A 134 13.06 -20.08 4.06
CA GLN A 134 12.96 -19.13 2.96
C GLN A 134 13.69 -17.80 3.26
N THR A 135 14.24 -17.62 4.47
CA THR A 135 14.79 -16.34 4.91
C THR A 135 16.29 -16.39 5.12
N ALA A 136 16.96 -15.25 4.88
CA ALA A 136 18.41 -15.16 4.92
C ALA A 136 19.00 -15.33 6.34
N ASN A 137 18.22 -15.06 7.37
CA ASN A 137 18.64 -15.15 8.77
C ASN A 137 18.10 -16.40 9.51
N GLY A 138 17.39 -17.29 8.81
CA GLY A 138 16.81 -18.49 9.41
C GLY A 138 15.70 -18.21 10.42
N GLN A 139 15.06 -17.03 10.39
CA GLN A 139 13.93 -16.67 11.23
C GLN A 139 12.71 -16.31 10.35
N PRO A 140 11.47 -16.60 10.79
CA PRO A 140 10.30 -16.26 9.98
C PRO A 140 10.19 -14.73 9.79
N LEU A 141 9.75 -14.30 8.60
CA LEU A 141 9.38 -12.90 8.38
C LEU A 141 7.88 -12.74 8.62
N TYR A 142 7.55 -11.81 9.51
CA TYR A 142 6.18 -11.51 9.90
C TYR A 142 5.70 -10.20 9.28
N VAL A 143 4.40 -10.14 9.01
CA VAL A 143 3.64 -8.89 8.88
C VAL A 143 2.79 -8.75 10.14
N THR A 144 3.09 -7.74 10.95
CA THR A 144 2.47 -7.53 12.26
C THR A 144 1.27 -6.59 12.19
N GLN A 145 0.47 -6.55 13.24
CA GLN A 145 -0.65 -5.60 13.35
C GLN A 145 -0.19 -4.14 13.28
N ASP A 146 0.99 -3.83 13.83
CA ASP A 146 1.56 -2.48 13.82
C ASP A 146 2.04 -2.10 12.40
N ASP A 147 2.57 -3.06 11.64
CA ASP A 147 2.93 -2.86 10.22
C ASP A 147 1.70 -2.51 9.38
N VAL A 148 0.61 -3.26 9.55
CA VAL A 148 -0.67 -2.99 8.88
C VAL A 148 -1.18 -1.59 9.24
N ARG A 149 -1.09 -1.21 10.52
CA ARG A 149 -1.50 0.14 10.98
C ARG A 149 -0.63 1.24 10.37
N ALA A 150 0.68 1.05 10.27
CA ALA A 150 1.57 2.01 9.63
C ALA A 150 1.19 2.24 8.16
N ILE A 151 0.85 1.17 7.43
CA ILE A 151 0.39 1.26 6.04
C ILE A 151 -0.97 1.94 5.93
N GLN A 152 -1.92 1.62 6.82
CA GLN A 152 -3.23 2.27 6.84
C GLN A 152 -3.12 3.79 7.06
N LEU A 153 -2.27 4.23 7.99
CA LEU A 153 -2.07 5.65 8.25
C LEU A 153 -1.42 6.34 7.03
N ALA A 154 -0.41 5.71 6.44
CA ALA A 154 0.29 6.25 5.28
C ALA A 154 -0.63 6.39 4.06
N LYS A 155 -1.42 5.34 3.77
CA LYS A 155 -2.35 5.33 2.64
C LYS A 155 -3.51 6.29 2.85
N ALA A 156 -4.01 6.41 4.09
CA ALA A 156 -5.08 7.33 4.44
C ALA A 156 -4.67 8.79 4.22
N ALA A 157 -3.44 9.16 4.60
CA ALA A 157 -2.92 10.52 4.38
C ALA A 157 -2.85 10.90 2.90
N LEU A 158 -2.41 9.97 2.04
CA LEU A 158 -2.36 10.21 0.59
C LEU A 158 -3.76 10.36 0.00
N TYR A 159 -4.65 9.42 0.31
CA TYR A 159 -6.02 9.44 -0.17
C TYR A 159 -6.76 10.72 0.26
N ALA A 160 -6.67 11.08 1.54
CA ALA A 160 -7.32 12.29 2.07
C ALA A 160 -6.83 13.56 1.37
N GLY A 161 -5.53 13.63 1.05
CA GLY A 161 -4.98 14.73 0.27
C GLY A 161 -5.57 14.80 -1.15
N ALA A 162 -5.66 13.66 -1.83
CA ALA A 162 -6.26 13.59 -3.17
C ALA A 162 -7.75 13.96 -3.15
N LYS A 163 -8.49 13.43 -2.17
CA LYS A 163 -9.91 13.68 -2.01
C LYS A 163 -10.21 15.14 -1.65
N LEU A 164 -9.37 15.77 -0.83
CA LEU A 164 -9.46 17.20 -0.55
C LEU A 164 -9.31 18.02 -1.84
N LEU A 165 -8.31 17.71 -2.67
CA LEU A 165 -8.15 18.38 -3.96
C LEU A 165 -9.37 18.19 -4.85
N MET A 166 -9.92 16.97 -4.93
CA MET A 166 -11.13 16.67 -5.71
C MET A 166 -12.34 17.49 -5.22
N LYS A 167 -12.54 17.59 -3.90
CA LYS A 167 -13.60 18.44 -3.31
C LYS A 167 -13.42 19.91 -3.67
N ARG A 168 -12.20 20.44 -3.57
CA ARG A 168 -11.92 21.85 -3.91
C ARG A 168 -12.07 22.13 -5.41
N ALA A 169 -11.83 21.13 -6.26
CA ALA A 169 -12.08 21.19 -7.69
C ALA A 169 -13.57 20.95 -8.07
N GLY A 170 -14.40 20.47 -7.13
CA GLY A 170 -15.80 20.15 -7.37
C GLY A 170 -16.01 18.92 -8.27
N ILE A 171 -15.07 17.97 -8.26
CA ILE A 171 -15.13 16.76 -9.08
C ILE A 171 -15.32 15.51 -8.21
N ALA A 172 -16.03 14.53 -8.76
CA ALA A 172 -16.30 13.25 -8.09
C ALA A 172 -15.33 12.13 -8.50
N THR A 173 -14.82 12.18 -9.73
CA THR A 173 -14.00 11.13 -10.35
C THR A 173 -12.77 11.73 -11.02
N VAL A 174 -11.77 10.89 -11.29
CA VAL A 174 -10.57 11.24 -12.06
C VAL A 174 -10.43 10.31 -13.26
N ASP A 175 -10.08 10.87 -14.42
CA ASP A 175 -9.97 10.09 -15.67
C ASP A 175 -8.65 9.33 -15.78
N ARG A 176 -7.61 9.80 -15.08
CA ARG A 176 -6.24 9.27 -15.16
C ARG A 176 -5.48 9.54 -13.87
N ILE A 177 -4.68 8.57 -13.44
CA ILE A 177 -3.76 8.71 -12.31
C ILE A 177 -2.34 8.41 -12.77
N ILE A 178 -1.39 9.26 -12.37
CA ILE A 178 0.02 9.12 -12.68
C ILE A 178 0.78 8.96 -11.38
N LEU A 179 1.42 7.81 -11.18
CA LEU A 179 2.24 7.49 -10.02
C LEU A 179 3.71 7.76 -10.33
N ALA A 180 4.34 8.60 -9.51
CA ALA A 180 5.73 9.00 -9.70
C ALA A 180 6.56 8.76 -8.42
N GLY A 181 7.88 8.89 -8.57
CA GLY A 181 8.85 8.71 -7.48
C GLY A 181 9.24 7.25 -7.27
N ALA A 182 10.28 7.03 -6.47
CA ALA A 182 10.80 5.67 -6.18
C ALA A 182 9.70 4.73 -5.66
N PHE A 183 8.77 5.29 -4.87
CA PHE A 183 7.55 4.63 -4.45
C PHE A 183 6.64 4.26 -5.64
N GLY A 184 6.16 5.25 -6.39
CA GLY A 184 5.18 5.03 -7.47
C GLY A 184 5.69 4.20 -8.66
N SER A 185 7.00 4.04 -8.82
CA SER A 185 7.62 3.40 -9.98
C SER A 185 7.45 1.87 -10.03
N TYR A 186 7.26 1.22 -8.87
CA TYR A 186 7.29 -0.24 -8.76
C TYR A 186 6.01 -0.85 -8.20
N ILE A 187 5.02 -0.01 -7.90
CA ILE A 187 3.72 -0.41 -7.39
C ILE A 187 2.85 -0.87 -8.54
N ASP A 188 2.21 -2.01 -8.36
CA ASP A 188 1.16 -2.46 -9.26
C ASP A 188 -0.12 -1.61 -9.04
N PRO A 189 -0.65 -0.96 -10.09
CA PRO A 189 -1.83 -0.10 -9.99
C PRO A 189 -3.05 -0.75 -9.35
N LEU A 190 -3.26 -2.05 -9.57
CA LEU A 190 -4.39 -2.77 -8.99
C LEU A 190 -4.27 -2.81 -7.47
N TYR A 191 -3.08 -3.08 -6.94
CA TYR A 191 -2.85 -3.14 -5.50
C TYR A 191 -2.89 -1.76 -4.84
N ALA A 192 -2.49 -0.70 -5.57
CA ALA A 192 -2.70 0.67 -5.11
C ALA A 192 -4.19 0.99 -4.94
N LEU A 193 -5.04 0.56 -5.89
CA LEU A 193 -6.49 0.70 -5.81
C LEU A 193 -7.09 -0.15 -4.67
N VAL A 194 -6.74 -1.44 -4.60
CA VAL A 194 -7.25 -2.36 -3.57
C VAL A 194 -6.91 -1.89 -2.16
N LEU A 195 -5.69 -1.38 -1.95
CA LEU A 195 -5.28 -0.81 -0.67
C LEU A 195 -6.06 0.49 -0.35
N GLY A 196 -6.61 1.14 -1.38
CA GLY A 196 -7.21 2.47 -1.30
C GLY A 196 -6.17 3.56 -1.07
N LEU A 197 -5.00 3.41 -1.69
CA LEU A 197 -3.93 4.40 -1.70
C LEU A 197 -4.30 5.62 -2.54
N ILE A 198 -5.12 5.40 -3.57
CA ILE A 198 -5.53 6.38 -4.57
C ILE A 198 -7.06 6.30 -4.77
N PRO A 199 -7.71 7.39 -5.21
CA PRO A 199 -9.11 7.37 -5.63
C PRO A 199 -9.37 6.32 -6.71
N ASP A 200 -10.60 5.82 -6.73
CA ASP A 200 -11.06 4.91 -7.78
C ASP A 200 -10.91 5.54 -9.17
N CYS A 201 -10.36 4.76 -10.08
CA CYS A 201 -10.07 5.13 -11.46
C CYS A 201 -9.96 3.83 -12.27
N ASP A 202 -10.25 3.89 -13.57
CA ASP A 202 -10.03 2.75 -14.47
C ASP A 202 -8.55 2.31 -14.38
N PRO A 203 -8.26 1.05 -14.00
CA PRO A 203 -6.89 0.54 -13.88
C PRO A 203 -6.05 0.74 -15.15
N HIS A 204 -6.66 0.76 -16.34
CA HIS A 204 -5.96 1.00 -17.61
C HIS A 204 -5.47 2.45 -17.77
N HIS A 205 -5.98 3.38 -16.97
CA HIS A 205 -5.58 4.78 -16.94
C HIS A 205 -4.70 5.13 -15.73
N ILE A 206 -4.19 4.13 -15.01
CA ILE A 206 -3.24 4.32 -13.91
C ILE A 206 -1.85 3.90 -14.39
N VAL A 207 -0.93 4.85 -14.44
CA VAL A 207 0.41 4.62 -15.00
C VAL A 207 1.51 5.04 -14.03
N ALA A 208 2.53 4.19 -13.91
CA ALA A 208 3.77 4.53 -13.21
C ALA A 208 4.75 5.18 -14.20
N VAL A 209 5.31 6.34 -13.84
CA VAL A 209 6.19 7.13 -14.74
C VAL A 209 7.63 7.27 -14.23
N GLY A 210 8.00 6.54 -13.18
CA GLY A 210 9.39 6.59 -12.71
C GLY A 210 9.72 7.84 -11.88
N ASN A 211 10.98 8.26 -11.96
CA ASN A 211 11.46 9.50 -11.36
C ASN A 211 11.12 10.72 -12.22
N ALA A 212 9.86 11.16 -12.17
CA ALA A 212 9.37 12.32 -12.91
C ALA A 212 10.14 13.62 -12.61
N ALA A 213 10.62 13.80 -11.38
CA ALA A 213 11.43 14.97 -11.01
C ALA A 213 12.79 14.97 -11.74
N GLY A 214 13.45 13.81 -11.79
CA GLY A 214 14.71 13.64 -12.53
C GLY A 214 14.54 13.87 -14.03
N ASP A 215 13.47 13.34 -14.62
CA ASP A 215 13.18 13.56 -16.05
C ASP A 215 12.80 15.01 -16.34
N GLY A 216 12.00 15.65 -15.48
CA GLY A 216 11.71 17.08 -15.57
C GLY A 216 12.98 17.95 -15.53
N ALA A 217 13.93 17.61 -14.65
CA ALA A 217 15.22 18.30 -14.57
C ALA A 217 16.04 18.15 -15.86
N ARG A 218 16.07 16.95 -16.46
CA ARG A 218 16.73 16.71 -17.76
C ARG A 218 16.08 17.52 -18.88
N ILE A 219 14.75 17.55 -18.94
CA ILE A 219 14.00 18.34 -19.93
C ILE A 219 14.34 19.83 -19.79
N ALA A 220 14.29 20.36 -18.57
CA ALA A 220 14.60 21.75 -18.28
C ALA A 220 16.08 22.09 -18.58
N LEU A 221 17.00 21.14 -18.35
CA LEU A 221 18.42 21.31 -18.66
C LEU A 221 18.66 21.48 -20.17
N LEU A 222 18.02 20.63 -20.98
CA LEU A 222 18.25 20.55 -22.42
C LEU A 222 17.37 21.50 -23.25
N ASN A 223 16.26 22.01 -22.70
CA ASN A 223 15.32 22.85 -23.43
C ASN A 223 14.94 24.13 -22.64
N ARG A 224 15.43 25.28 -23.11
CA ARG A 224 15.18 26.60 -22.49
C ARG A 224 13.70 27.00 -22.52
N SER A 225 12.95 26.63 -23.55
CA SER A 225 11.52 26.93 -23.64
C SER A 225 10.73 26.12 -22.60
N ARG A 226 11.02 24.82 -22.46
CA ARG A 226 10.39 23.97 -21.42
C ARG A 226 10.76 24.40 -20.01
N ARG A 227 11.98 24.90 -19.80
CA ARG A 227 12.37 25.48 -18.51
C ARG A 227 11.53 26.71 -18.14
N ARG A 228 11.28 27.61 -19.10
CA ARG A 228 10.42 28.79 -18.89
C ARG A 228 8.97 28.37 -18.62
N GLU A 229 8.44 27.44 -19.40
CA GLU A 229 7.11 26.87 -19.20
C GLU A 229 6.95 26.27 -17.79
N ALA A 230 7.93 25.49 -17.31
CA ALA A 230 7.89 24.93 -15.96
C ALA A 230 7.88 26.02 -14.87
N GLN A 231 8.61 27.12 -15.08
CA GLN A 231 8.62 28.27 -14.17
C GLN A 231 7.26 28.99 -14.17
N GLU A 232 6.67 29.22 -15.35
CA GLU A 232 5.34 29.83 -15.49
C GLU A 232 4.27 28.96 -14.83
N LEU A 233 4.29 27.64 -15.08
CA LEU A 233 3.38 26.68 -14.45
C LEU A 233 3.46 26.74 -12.92
N ALA A 234 4.68 26.78 -12.36
CA ALA A 234 4.88 26.85 -10.91
C ALA A 234 4.22 28.09 -10.27
N HIS A 235 4.08 29.20 -11.01
CA HIS A 235 3.37 30.40 -10.55
C HIS A 235 1.83 30.29 -10.63
N THR A 236 1.31 29.38 -11.46
CA THR A 236 -0.14 29.18 -11.64
C THR A 236 -0.74 28.08 -10.77
N VAL A 237 0.09 27.19 -10.22
CA VAL A 237 -0.37 26.08 -9.36
C VAL A 237 -0.95 26.64 -8.06
N ARG A 238 -2.21 26.31 -7.79
CA ARG A 238 -2.88 26.68 -6.55
C ARG A 238 -2.56 25.67 -5.46
N TYR A 239 -1.77 26.08 -4.47
CA TYR A 239 -1.53 25.26 -3.29
C TYR A 239 -2.78 25.19 -2.39
N VAL A 240 -3.09 23.98 -1.92
CA VAL A 240 -4.14 23.69 -0.94
C VAL A 240 -3.47 23.17 0.32
N GLU A 241 -3.59 23.94 1.40
CA GLU A 241 -3.01 23.57 2.68
C GLU A 241 -3.88 22.53 3.40
N THR A 242 -3.37 21.31 3.49
CA THR A 242 -4.05 20.16 4.11
C THR A 242 -4.17 20.30 5.63
N ALA A 243 -3.15 20.87 6.28
CA ALA A 243 -3.06 20.94 7.74
C ALA A 243 -4.15 21.79 8.42
N VAL A 244 -4.74 22.75 7.70
CA VAL A 244 -5.80 23.64 8.20
C VAL A 244 -7.18 23.29 7.64
N ALA A 245 -7.27 22.26 6.81
CA ALA A 245 -8.53 21.84 6.22
C ALA A 245 -9.33 21.03 7.24
N GLU A 246 -10.44 21.58 7.70
CA GLU A 246 -11.33 20.93 8.68
C GLU A 246 -11.82 19.56 8.20
N ASP A 247 -12.01 19.39 6.90
CA ASP A 247 -12.48 18.15 6.27
C ASP A 247 -11.37 17.10 6.04
N PHE A 248 -10.09 17.44 6.23
CA PHE A 248 -9.00 16.48 6.03
C PHE A 248 -9.09 15.31 7.01
N GLN A 249 -9.42 15.59 8.27
CA GLN A 249 -9.51 14.57 9.31
C GLN A 249 -10.62 13.56 9.02
N ASP A 250 -11.77 14.03 8.51
CA ASP A 250 -12.90 13.17 8.16
C ASP A 250 -12.54 12.25 6.99
N GLU A 251 -11.91 12.79 5.94
CA GLU A 251 -11.42 11.99 4.81
C GLU A 251 -10.34 10.98 5.25
N PHE A 252 -9.46 11.39 6.16
CA PHE A 252 -8.44 10.52 6.70
C PHE A 252 -9.04 9.32 7.45
N VAL A 253 -10.04 9.55 8.31
CA VAL A 253 -10.70 8.48 9.08
C VAL A 253 -11.40 7.47 8.17
N GLY A 254 -12.13 7.95 7.16
CA GLY A 254 -12.73 7.09 6.14
C GLY A 254 -11.68 6.26 5.40
N ALA A 255 -10.56 6.90 5.07
CA ALA A 255 -9.47 6.29 4.33
C ALA A 255 -8.57 5.35 5.15
N ILE A 256 -8.78 5.15 6.45
CA ILE A 256 -8.07 4.11 7.21
C ILE A 256 -8.52 2.70 6.76
N HIS A 257 -9.79 2.54 6.41
CA HIS A 257 -10.35 1.25 5.98
C HIS A 257 -9.85 0.85 4.60
N ILE A 258 -9.78 -0.44 4.28
CA ILE A 258 -9.31 -0.95 2.99
C ILE A 258 -10.52 -1.42 2.15
N PRO A 259 -10.73 -0.90 0.91
CA PRO A 259 -10.02 0.25 0.32
C PRO A 259 -10.44 1.59 0.94
N HIS A 260 -11.69 1.73 1.40
CA HIS A 260 -12.20 2.92 2.08
C HIS A 260 -13.51 2.58 2.84
N ALA A 261 -13.90 3.39 3.84
CA ALA A 261 -15.11 3.13 4.63
C ALA A 261 -16.42 3.45 3.90
N SER A 262 -16.43 4.51 3.08
CA SER A 262 -17.63 5.03 2.40
C SER A 262 -17.48 5.23 0.88
N ASP A 263 -16.34 5.77 0.43
CA ASP A 263 -16.11 6.03 -0.99
C ASP A 263 -16.18 4.77 -1.84
N PRO A 264 -16.86 4.83 -2.99
CA PRO A 264 -17.08 3.66 -3.83
C PRO A 264 -15.84 3.36 -4.67
N TYR A 265 -15.61 2.07 -4.90
CA TYR A 265 -14.59 1.54 -5.82
C TYR A 265 -15.24 0.64 -6.88
N PRO A 266 -16.07 1.19 -7.79
CA PRO A 266 -16.78 0.40 -8.79
C PRO A 266 -15.84 -0.41 -9.69
N HIS A 267 -14.62 0.07 -9.97
CA HIS A 267 -13.65 -0.67 -10.78
C HIS A 267 -13.05 -1.89 -10.05
N LEU A 268 -13.33 -2.06 -8.76
CA LEU A 268 -12.93 -3.22 -7.97
C LEU A 268 -14.09 -4.16 -7.61
N ALA A 269 -15.30 -3.90 -8.10
CA ALA A 269 -16.52 -4.61 -7.67
C ALA A 269 -16.40 -6.15 -7.79
N ASP A 270 -15.73 -6.65 -8.83
CA ASP A 270 -15.54 -8.09 -9.08
C ASP A 270 -14.31 -8.69 -8.36
N ILE A 271 -13.51 -7.86 -7.69
CA ILE A 271 -12.22 -8.24 -7.10
C ILE A 271 -12.30 -8.29 -5.57
N LEU A 272 -13.03 -7.34 -4.98
CA LEU A 272 -13.14 -7.18 -3.52
C LEU A 272 -13.83 -8.39 -2.89
N PRO A 273 -13.38 -8.84 -1.70
CA PRO A 273 -14.04 -9.90 -0.97
C PRO A 273 -15.42 -9.44 -0.48
N ALA A 274 -16.31 -10.39 -0.25
CA ALA A 274 -17.55 -10.11 0.48
C ALA A 274 -17.24 -9.59 1.89
N PRO A 275 -18.06 -8.69 2.46
CA PRO A 275 -17.87 -8.23 3.82
C PRO A 275 -17.80 -9.40 4.81
N ILE A 276 -16.75 -9.44 5.62
CA ILE A 276 -16.60 -10.45 6.67
C ILE A 276 -17.62 -10.15 7.76
N GLU A 277 -18.53 -11.08 8.04
CA GLU A 277 -19.45 -10.96 9.19
C GLU A 277 -18.63 -10.94 10.49
N VAL A 278 -18.59 -9.78 11.14
CA VAL A 278 -17.95 -9.65 12.45
C VAL A 278 -18.92 -10.22 13.48
N ALA A 279 -18.58 -11.36 14.08
CA ALA A 279 -19.31 -11.87 15.24
C ALA A 279 -19.28 -10.78 16.34
N GLU A 280 -20.46 -10.31 16.77
CA GLU A 280 -20.56 -9.29 17.80
C GLU A 280 -19.74 -9.71 19.04
N PRO A 281 -18.97 -8.80 19.66
CA PRO A 281 -18.30 -9.10 20.90
C PRO A 281 -19.36 -9.43 21.94
N VAL A 282 -19.36 -10.69 22.42
CA VAL A 282 -20.25 -11.19 23.48
C VAL A 282 -20.30 -10.15 24.60
N ALA A 283 -21.46 -9.51 24.77
CA ALA A 283 -21.68 -8.49 25.79
C ALA A 283 -21.20 -9.04 27.14
N GLN A 284 -20.17 -8.40 27.71
CA GLN A 284 -19.71 -8.71 29.06
C GLN A 284 -20.92 -8.58 29.99
N ARG A 285 -21.37 -9.71 30.55
CA ARG A 285 -22.40 -9.77 31.59
C ARG A 285 -22.06 -8.71 32.64
N ARG A 286 -22.86 -7.63 32.69
CA ARG A 286 -22.82 -6.62 33.74
C ARG A 286 -22.83 -7.36 35.08
N ARG A 287 -21.73 -7.26 35.82
CA ARG A 287 -21.69 -7.66 37.24
C ARG A 287 -22.76 -6.83 37.95
N ILE A 288 -23.88 -7.49 38.28
CA ILE A 288 -24.88 -6.96 39.20
C ILE A 288 -24.15 -6.76 40.52
N ARG A 289 -23.91 -5.50 40.90
CA ARG A 289 -23.54 -5.13 42.26
C ARG A 289 -24.79 -5.33 43.11
N ASN A 290 -24.83 -6.41 43.88
CA ASN A 290 -25.81 -6.54 44.96
C ASN A 290 -25.50 -5.48 46.01
N ARG A 291 -26.57 -4.77 46.41
CA ARG A 291 -26.60 -3.89 47.59
C ARG A 291 -26.52 -4.71 48.87
#